data_AF-A0A355VVF2-F1
#
_entry.id   AF-A0A355VVF2-F1
#
_cell.length_a   1.000
_cell.length_b   1.000
_cell.length_c   1.000
_cell.angle_alpha   90.00
_cell.angle_beta   90.00
_cell.angle_gamma   90.00
#
_symmetry.space_group_name_H-M   'P 1'
#
loop_
_entity.id
_entity.type
_entity.pdbx_description
1 polymer ?
#
loop_
_entity_poly.entity_id
_entity_poly.type
_entity_poly.pdbx_seq_one_letter_code
_entity_poly.pdbx_strand_id
1 'polypeptide(L)'
;MEVGFDKVEPHRPVTISSWAYDYAKEKNLEYIDNRARDVPCYLPSYTFVEKLHAINKKFEQEQNRKGFDANFMRHYYDLYKLLQVKEVTDFIGTKEYSEYKKVRFKDRELNQASRLDDPNAFNAYEERYEKSKTLYYKDKPQFGEIMKTLREFSKDISS
;
A
#
# COMPACT_ATOMS: atom_id res chain seq x y z
N MET A 1 7.32 -3.00 21.98
CA MET A 1 7.40 -3.30 20.54
C MET A 1 6.99 -4.75 20.38
N GLU A 2 5.79 -5.02 19.89
CA GLU A 2 5.41 -6.40 19.54
C GLU A 2 6.22 -6.80 18.31
N VAL A 3 7.26 -7.59 18.53
CA VAL A 3 8.06 -8.20 17.46
C VAL A 3 7.28 -9.41 16.96
N GLY A 4 6.23 -9.16 16.20
CA GLY A 4 5.68 -10.16 15.30
C GLY A 4 6.56 -10.17 14.06
N PHE A 5 7.44 -11.16 13.93
CA PHE A 5 8.13 -11.41 12.66
C PHE A 5 7.06 -11.79 11.64
N ASP A 6 6.55 -10.81 10.89
CA ASP A 6 5.76 -11.08 9.69
C ASP A 6 6.63 -11.92 8.74
N LYS A 7 6.01 -12.87 8.04
CA LYS A 7 6.74 -13.74 7.09
C LYS A 7 7.44 -12.86 6.07
N VAL A 8 8.77 -12.96 5.98
CA VAL A 8 9.60 -12.26 4.97
C VAL A 8 9.49 -12.89 3.58
N GLU A 9 8.54 -13.81 3.40
CA GLU A 9 8.22 -14.47 2.16
C GLU A 9 6.79 -14.12 1.72
N PRO A 10 6.58 -13.82 0.43
CA PRO A 10 7.57 -13.87 -0.64
C PRO A 10 8.37 -12.58 -0.80
N HIS A 11 9.63 -12.73 -1.22
CA HIS A 11 10.53 -11.62 -1.56
C HIS A 11 11.21 -11.89 -2.90
N ARG A 12 11.81 -10.85 -3.48
CA ARG A 12 12.73 -10.96 -4.61
C ARG A 12 14.06 -10.27 -4.30
N PRO A 13 15.19 -10.80 -4.79
CA PRO A 13 16.46 -10.11 -4.70
C PRO A 13 16.42 -8.83 -5.55
N VAL A 14 16.84 -7.71 -4.98
CA VAL A 14 16.97 -6.42 -5.67
C VAL A 14 18.37 -5.87 -5.43
N THR A 15 19.00 -5.38 -6.49
CA THR A 15 20.22 -4.59 -6.33
C THR A 15 19.84 -3.15 -6.03
N ILE A 16 20.22 -2.66 -4.86
CA ILE A 16 19.95 -1.30 -4.42
C ILE A 16 21.06 -0.38 -4.94
N SER A 17 20.66 0.59 -5.77
CA SER A 17 21.53 1.67 -6.23
C SER A 17 21.33 2.94 -5.39
N SER A 18 22.21 3.92 -5.60
CA SER A 18 22.06 5.26 -5.05
C SER A 18 22.11 6.28 -6.17
N TRP A 19 21.47 7.44 -5.96
CA TRP A 19 21.55 8.54 -6.92
C TRP A 19 23.00 8.91 -7.26
N ALA A 20 23.90 8.92 -6.27
CA ALA A 20 25.32 9.21 -6.47
C ALA A 20 25.99 8.17 -7.38
N TYR A 21 25.69 6.89 -7.19
CA TYR A 21 26.18 5.82 -8.06
C TYR A 21 25.64 5.99 -9.49
N ASP A 22 24.32 6.14 -9.64
CA ASP A 22 23.69 6.23 -10.96
C ASP A 22 24.19 7.47 -11.72
N TYR A 23 24.35 8.59 -11.03
CA TYR A 23 24.91 9.82 -11.58
C TYR A 23 26.38 9.67 -11.99
N ALA A 24 27.24 9.11 -11.13
CA ALA A 24 28.64 8.89 -11.45
C ALA A 24 28.81 7.94 -12.65
N LYS A 25 27.99 6.88 -12.71
CA LYS A 25 27.93 5.96 -13.84
C LYS A 25 27.47 6.64 -15.13
N GLU A 26 26.41 7.45 -15.09
CA GLU A 26 25.90 8.19 -16.26
C GLU A 26 26.94 9.20 -16.79
N LYS A 27 27.66 9.87 -15.88
CA LYS A 27 28.71 10.85 -16.23
C LYS A 27 30.09 10.25 -16.46
N ASN A 28 30.21 8.92 -16.38
CA ASN A 28 31.47 8.19 -16.56
C ASN A 28 32.61 8.71 -15.66
N LEU A 29 32.27 9.06 -14.42
CA LEU A 29 33.23 9.51 -13.40
C LEU A 29 33.89 8.29 -12.74
N GLU A 30 35.03 8.49 -12.07
CA GLU A 30 35.58 7.45 -11.20
C GLU A 30 34.70 7.28 -9.94
N TYR A 31 34.35 6.04 -9.62
CA TYR A 31 33.58 5.70 -8.42
C TYR A 31 33.90 4.28 -7.93
N ILE A 32 33.61 4.02 -6.65
CA ILE A 32 33.63 2.68 -6.07
C ILE A 32 32.21 2.10 -6.15
N ASP A 33 32.05 0.91 -6.77
CA ASP A 33 30.76 0.21 -6.78
C ASP A 33 30.45 -0.34 -5.38
N ASN A 34 29.61 0.38 -4.64
CA ASN A 34 29.16 0.03 -3.30
C ASN A 34 27.69 -0.40 -3.25
N ARG A 35 27.09 -0.75 -4.40
CA ARG A 35 25.69 -1.18 -4.46
C ARG A 35 25.48 -2.45 -3.64
N ALA A 36 24.40 -2.46 -2.87
CA ALA A 36 23.99 -3.67 -2.16
C ALA A 36 23.31 -4.62 -3.17
N ARG A 37 23.91 -5.79 -3.41
CA ARG A 37 23.41 -6.79 -4.34
C ARG A 37 22.54 -7.81 -3.62
N ASP A 38 21.58 -8.36 -4.34
CA ASP A 38 20.70 -9.44 -3.88
C ASP A 38 20.01 -9.19 -2.54
N VAL A 39 19.63 -7.94 -2.28
CA VAL A 39 18.89 -7.58 -1.07
C VAL A 39 17.47 -8.14 -1.19
N PRO A 40 17.02 -8.98 -0.24
CA PRO A 40 15.65 -9.51 -0.27
C PRO A 40 14.66 -8.36 -0.02
N CYS A 41 13.89 -8.01 -1.05
CA CYS A 41 12.83 -7.01 -0.97
C CYS A 41 11.47 -7.69 -1.10
N TYR A 42 10.58 -7.36 -0.18
CA TYR A 42 9.23 -7.92 -0.15
C TYR A 42 8.44 -7.55 -1.42
N LEU A 43 7.56 -8.45 -1.87
CA LEU A 43 6.81 -8.23 -3.10
C LEU A 43 5.71 -7.18 -2.91
N PRO A 44 5.64 -6.13 -3.76
CA PRO A 44 4.60 -5.10 -3.67
C PRO A 44 3.17 -5.66 -3.69
N SER A 45 2.96 -6.74 -4.45
CA SER A 45 1.66 -7.41 -4.58
C SER A 45 1.15 -8.02 -3.26
N TYR A 46 2.06 -8.47 -2.39
CA TYR A 46 1.71 -8.99 -1.06
C TYR A 46 1.50 -7.85 -0.07
N THR A 47 2.34 -6.81 -0.16
CA THR A 47 2.12 -5.55 0.59
C THR A 47 0.74 -4.96 0.31
N PHE A 48 0.25 -5.04 -0.93
CA PHE A 48 -1.08 -4.56 -1.28
C PHE A 48 -2.18 -5.24 -0.44
N VAL A 49 -2.16 -6.57 -0.33
CA VAL A 49 -3.15 -7.33 0.46
C VAL A 49 -3.05 -6.98 1.95
N GLU A 50 -1.84 -6.80 2.48
CA GLU A 50 -1.63 -6.38 3.87
C GLU A 50 -2.16 -4.99 4.16
N LYS A 51 -1.91 -4.03 3.26
CA LYS A 51 -2.43 -2.67 3.35
C LYS A 51 -3.95 -2.64 3.23
N LEU A 52 -4.50 -3.46 2.35
CA LEU A 52 -5.94 -3.63 2.20
C LEU A 52 -6.55 -4.18 3.50
N HIS A 53 -5.93 -5.19 4.11
CA HIS A 53 -6.36 -5.71 5.40
C HIS A 53 -6.27 -4.64 6.50
N ALA A 54 -5.19 -3.87 6.52
CA ALA A 54 -5.00 -2.79 7.48
C ALA A 54 -6.12 -1.74 7.39
N ILE A 55 -6.56 -1.36 6.18
CA ILE A 55 -7.65 -0.39 6.05
C ILE A 55 -8.99 -0.93 6.54
N ASN A 56 -9.28 -2.20 6.26
CA ASN A 56 -10.50 -2.85 6.71
C ASN A 56 -10.54 -2.92 8.24
N LYS A 57 -9.46 -3.43 8.85
CA LYS A 57 -9.36 -3.57 10.31
C LYS A 57 -9.45 -2.23 11.02
N LYS A 58 -8.75 -1.20 10.55
CA LYS A 58 -8.77 0.13 11.18
C LYS A 58 -10.11 0.83 11.00
N PHE A 59 -10.76 0.69 9.85
CA PHE A 59 -12.12 1.20 9.63
C PHE A 59 -13.11 0.62 10.64
N GLU A 60 -13.09 -0.70 10.87
CA GLU A 60 -13.91 -1.35 11.91
C GLU A 60 -13.60 -0.84 13.32
N GLN A 61 -12.33 -0.62 13.64
CA GLN A 61 -11.92 -0.10 14.95
C GLN A 61 -12.42 1.34 15.18
N GLU A 62 -12.42 2.16 14.14
CA GLU A 62 -12.97 3.51 14.19
C GLU A 62 -14.48 3.52 14.42
N GLN A 63 -15.23 2.66 13.71
CA GLN A 63 -16.67 2.51 13.93
C GLN A 63 -16.97 2.08 15.37
N ASN A 64 -16.10 1.27 15.96
CA ASN A 64 -16.17 0.85 17.36
C ASN A 64 -15.53 1.85 18.35
N ARG A 65 -15.30 3.10 17.93
CA ARG A 65 -14.84 4.26 18.73
C ARG A 65 -13.51 4.07 19.46
N LYS A 66 -12.59 3.23 18.97
CA LYS A 66 -11.28 2.98 19.62
C LYS A 66 -10.22 4.07 19.38
N GLY A 67 -10.63 5.29 19.05
CA GLY A 67 -9.71 6.41 18.76
C GLY A 67 -9.10 6.32 17.37
N PHE A 68 -8.53 7.45 16.92
CA PHE A 68 -8.03 7.64 15.56
C PHE A 68 -6.50 7.72 15.53
N ASP A 69 -5.88 7.07 14.55
CA ASP A 69 -4.43 7.15 14.28
C ASP A 69 -4.20 8.03 13.04
N ALA A 70 -3.46 9.13 13.19
CA ALA A 70 -3.12 10.03 12.08
C ALA A 70 -2.41 9.32 10.91
N ASN A 71 -1.70 8.21 11.19
CA ASN A 71 -1.06 7.42 10.15
C ASN A 71 -2.04 6.56 9.34
N PHE A 72 -3.33 6.54 9.70
CA PHE A 72 -4.32 5.71 9.02
C PHE A 72 -4.49 6.11 7.54
N MET A 73 -4.55 7.42 7.26
CA MET A 73 -4.71 7.95 5.91
C MET A 73 -3.56 7.55 4.97
N ARG A 74 -2.36 7.29 5.52
CA ARG A 74 -1.21 6.83 4.72
C ARG A 74 -1.47 5.48 4.05
N HIS A 75 -2.29 4.61 4.64
CA HIS A 75 -2.59 3.32 4.01
C HIS A 75 -3.42 3.48 2.74
N TYR A 76 -4.31 4.46 2.67
CA TYR A 76 -5.04 4.80 1.44
C TYR A 76 -4.10 5.30 0.34
N TYR A 77 -3.13 6.16 0.70
CA TYR A 77 -2.09 6.61 -0.23
C TYR A 77 -1.21 5.45 -0.72
N ASP A 78 -0.76 4.57 0.19
CA ASP A 78 0.06 3.41 -0.15
C ASP A 78 -0.69 2.48 -1.12
N LEU A 79 -1.97 2.21 -0.89
CA LEU A 79 -2.80 1.40 -1.79
C LEU A 79 -2.91 2.04 -3.19
N TYR A 80 -3.14 3.34 -3.26
CA TYR A 80 -3.17 4.07 -4.53
C TYR A 80 -1.85 3.98 -5.29
N LYS A 81 -0.72 4.12 -4.60
CA LYS A 81 0.60 3.96 -5.22
C LYS A 81 0.86 2.53 -5.66
N LEU A 82 0.44 1.54 -4.89
CA LEU A 82 0.58 0.11 -5.24
C LEU A 82 -0.26 -0.24 -6.47
N LEU A 83 -1.48 0.30 -6.61
CA LEU A 83 -2.31 0.08 -7.80
C LEU A 83 -1.75 0.69 -9.09
N GLN A 84 -0.74 1.56 -9.01
CA GLN A 84 -0.02 2.06 -10.20
C GLN A 84 1.12 1.12 -10.64
N VAL A 85 1.42 0.09 -9.85
CA VAL A 85 2.46 -0.89 -10.15
C VAL A 85 1.81 -2.05 -10.91
N LYS A 86 2.27 -2.29 -12.15
CA LYS A 86 1.72 -3.34 -13.01
C LYS A 86 1.73 -4.73 -12.35
N GLU A 87 2.79 -5.04 -11.60
CA GLU A 87 2.92 -6.29 -10.84
C GLU A 87 1.78 -6.50 -9.84
N VAL A 88 1.25 -5.42 -9.26
CA VAL A 88 0.12 -5.48 -8.31
C VAL A 88 -1.18 -5.68 -9.09
N THR A 89 -1.40 -4.91 -10.16
CA THR A 89 -2.63 -5.05 -10.97
C THR A 89 -2.72 -6.41 -11.67
N ASP A 90 -1.60 -6.96 -12.14
CA ASP A 90 -1.54 -8.30 -12.73
C ASP A 90 -1.75 -9.40 -11.67
N PHE A 91 -1.43 -9.12 -10.40
CA PHE A 91 -1.61 -10.06 -9.30
C PHE A 91 -3.06 -10.12 -8.81
N ILE A 92 -3.78 -8.99 -8.82
CA ILE A 92 -5.20 -8.95 -8.41
C ILE A 92 -6.02 -9.85 -9.33
N GLY A 93 -6.86 -10.71 -8.74
CA GLY A 93 -7.67 -11.70 -9.48
C GLY A 93 -6.95 -13.01 -9.83
N THR A 94 -5.66 -13.15 -9.50
CA THR A 94 -4.97 -14.45 -9.59
C THR A 94 -5.41 -15.40 -8.48
N LYS A 95 -5.11 -16.69 -8.65
CA LYS A 95 -5.39 -17.70 -7.61
C LYS A 95 -4.56 -17.42 -6.35
N GLU A 96 -3.30 -17.05 -6.54
CA GLU A 96 -2.35 -16.70 -5.48
C GLU A 96 -2.84 -15.51 -4.65
N TYR A 97 -3.44 -14.51 -5.31
CA TYR A 97 -4.08 -13.38 -4.63
C TYR A 97 -5.23 -13.84 -3.72
N SER A 98 -6.18 -14.63 -4.25
CA SER A 98 -7.33 -15.09 -3.46
C SER A 98 -6.90 -15.99 -2.29
N GLU A 99 -5.90 -16.85 -2.48
CA GLU A 99 -5.35 -17.69 -1.40
C GLU A 99 -4.68 -16.86 -0.31
N TYR A 100 -3.81 -15.92 -0.68
CA TYR A 100 -3.12 -15.07 0.29
C TYR A 100 -4.09 -14.13 1.02
N LYS A 101 -5.07 -13.57 0.31
CA LYS A 101 -6.16 -12.77 0.89
C LYS A 101 -6.95 -13.58 1.91
N LYS A 102 -7.38 -14.81 1.60
CA LYS A 102 -8.09 -15.68 2.57
C LYS A 102 -7.29 -15.90 3.85
N VAL A 103 -6.00 -16.22 3.72
CA VAL A 103 -5.10 -16.40 4.87
C VAL A 103 -4.98 -15.12 5.69
N ARG A 104 -4.78 -13.97 5.04
CA ARG A 104 -4.56 -12.69 5.75
C ARG A 104 -5.84 -12.17 6.42
N PHE A 105 -6.98 -12.32 5.75
CA PHE A 105 -8.28 -11.88 6.25
C PHE A 105 -8.96 -12.89 7.18
N LYS A 106 -8.45 -14.13 7.27
CA LYS A 106 -9.07 -15.24 8.02
C LYS A 106 -10.52 -15.45 7.59
N ASP A 107 -10.72 -15.54 6.28
CA ASP A 107 -12.03 -15.70 5.63
C ASP A 107 -13.05 -14.57 5.91
N ARG A 108 -12.58 -13.40 6.34
CA ARG A 108 -13.43 -12.21 6.44
C ARG A 108 -13.53 -11.51 5.10
N GLU A 109 -14.74 -11.10 4.77
CA GLU A 109 -15.03 -10.27 3.61
C GLU A 109 -14.51 -8.84 3.79
N LEU A 110 -14.32 -8.15 2.66
CA LEU A 110 -14.00 -6.73 2.67
C LEU A 110 -15.21 -5.93 3.16
N ASN A 111 -14.94 -4.96 4.02
CA ASN A 111 -15.92 -4.00 4.49
C ASN A 111 -15.94 -2.76 3.59
N GLN A 112 -16.68 -1.74 4.03
CA GLN A 112 -16.91 -0.52 3.25
C GLN A 112 -15.68 0.36 3.09
N ALA A 113 -14.53 0.07 3.73
CA ALA A 113 -13.34 0.91 3.69
C ALA A 113 -12.77 1.11 2.27
N SER A 114 -12.86 0.12 1.39
CA SER A 114 -12.38 0.24 0.01
C SER A 114 -13.30 1.06 -0.90
N ARG A 115 -14.56 1.27 -0.48
CA ARG A 115 -15.59 1.96 -1.27
C ARG A 115 -15.96 3.32 -0.69
N LEU A 116 -16.07 3.43 0.64
CA LEU A 116 -16.58 4.59 1.38
C LEU A 116 -17.81 5.21 0.69
N ASP A 117 -18.88 4.42 0.58
CA ASP A 117 -20.11 4.84 -0.12
C ASP A 117 -20.92 5.90 0.67
N ASP A 118 -20.73 5.99 2.00
CA ASP A 118 -21.35 7.02 2.83
C ASP A 118 -20.68 8.39 2.63
N PRO A 119 -21.40 9.42 2.16
CA PRO A 119 -20.85 10.77 1.95
C PRO A 119 -20.29 11.41 3.24
N ASN A 120 -20.88 11.12 4.40
CA ASN A 120 -20.40 11.69 5.66
C ASN A 120 -19.04 11.11 6.05
N ALA A 121 -18.90 9.78 5.94
CA ALA A 121 -17.64 9.10 6.15
C ALA A 121 -16.57 9.55 5.13
N PHE A 122 -16.94 9.70 3.86
CA PHE A 122 -16.05 10.17 2.81
C PHE A 122 -15.49 11.56 3.12
N ASN A 123 -16.36 12.54 3.41
CA ASN A 123 -15.95 13.92 3.71
C ASN A 123 -15.06 14.00 4.94
N ALA A 124 -15.39 13.23 5.99
CA ALA A 124 -14.56 13.16 7.20
C ALA A 124 -13.17 12.60 6.92
N TYR A 125 -13.05 11.61 6.03
CA TYR A 125 -11.77 11.01 5.65
C TYR A 125 -10.97 11.93 4.73
N GLU A 126 -11.64 12.63 3.81
CA GLU A 126 -11.02 13.62 2.93
C GLU A 126 -10.38 14.77 3.73
N GLU A 127 -11.11 15.37 4.68
CA GLU A 127 -10.58 16.44 5.52
C GLU A 127 -9.34 15.99 6.31
N ARG A 128 -9.35 14.73 6.78
CA ARG A 128 -8.22 14.13 7.52
C ARG A 128 -7.04 13.86 6.60
N TYR A 129 -7.30 13.32 5.42
CA TYR A 129 -6.28 13.07 4.41
C TYR A 129 -5.57 14.39 4.07
N GLU A 130 -6.31 15.46 3.82
CA GLU A 130 -5.79 16.80 3.55
C GLU A 130 -4.88 17.33 4.66
N LYS A 131 -5.25 17.14 5.94
CA LYS A 131 -4.40 17.50 7.08
C LYS A 131 -3.08 16.72 7.12
N SER A 132 -3.09 15.47 6.66
CA SER A 132 -1.91 14.59 6.66
C SER A 132 -1.11 14.61 5.36
N LYS A 133 -1.63 15.19 4.27
CA LYS A 133 -1.01 15.10 2.93
C LYS A 133 0.35 15.77 2.81
N THR A 134 0.63 16.71 3.71
CA THR A 134 1.94 17.37 3.80
C THR A 134 3.07 16.39 4.08
N LEU A 135 2.77 15.23 4.68
CA LEU A 135 3.71 14.17 5.01
C LEU A 135 3.99 13.20 3.84
N TYR A 136 3.34 13.35 2.69
CA TYR A 136 3.49 12.46 1.54
C TYR A 136 4.51 13.00 0.52
N TYR A 137 5.21 12.07 -0.12
CA TYR A 137 6.30 12.35 -1.06
C TYR A 137 5.77 12.64 -2.47
N LYS A 138 6.30 13.69 -3.12
CA LYS A 138 5.96 14.11 -4.49
C LYS A 138 4.47 14.40 -4.71
N ASP A 139 3.85 13.81 -5.73
CA ASP A 139 2.48 14.07 -6.15
C ASP A 139 1.52 13.69 -5.03
N LYS A 140 0.72 14.68 -4.63
CA LYS A 140 -0.29 14.57 -3.58
C LYS A 140 -1.65 14.47 -4.27
N PRO A 141 -2.09 13.25 -4.65
CA PRO A 141 -3.40 13.08 -5.25
C PRO A 141 -4.46 13.53 -4.25
N GLN A 142 -5.58 14.00 -4.76
CA GLN A 142 -6.75 14.27 -3.92
C GLN A 142 -7.31 12.95 -3.39
N PHE A 143 -7.93 13.00 -2.21
CA PHE A 143 -8.53 11.79 -1.63
C PHE A 143 -9.58 11.17 -2.56
N GLY A 144 -10.35 12.00 -3.28
CA GLY A 144 -11.27 11.53 -4.31
C GLY A 144 -10.63 10.72 -5.43
N GLU A 145 -9.40 11.04 -5.87
CA GLU A 145 -8.69 10.28 -6.90
C GLU A 145 -8.25 8.90 -6.38
N ILE A 146 -7.78 8.85 -5.13
CA ILE A 146 -7.44 7.61 -4.44
C ILE A 146 -8.66 6.69 -4.37
N MET A 147 -9.78 7.23 -3.88
CA MET A 147 -11.01 6.45 -3.72
C MET A 147 -11.62 6.05 -5.05
N LYS A 148 -11.54 6.90 -6.08
CA LYS A 148 -11.96 6.54 -7.44
C LYS A 148 -11.19 5.33 -7.96
N THR A 149 -9.86 5.35 -7.83
CA THR A 149 -8.99 4.24 -8.23
C THR A 149 -9.35 2.96 -7.46
N LEU A 150 -9.51 3.04 -6.14
CA LEU A 150 -9.91 1.89 -5.32
C LEU A 150 -11.28 1.32 -5.71
N ARG A 151 -12.24 2.19 -6.07
CA ARG A 151 -13.57 1.78 -6.54
C ARG A 151 -13.53 1.10 -7.90
N GLU A 152 -12.69 1.57 -8.82
CA GLU A 152 -12.48 0.94 -10.14
C GLU A 152 -12.03 -0.52 -9.99
N PHE A 153 -11.07 -0.76 -9.10
CA PHE A 153 -10.56 -2.10 -8.80
C PHE A 153 -11.41 -2.87 -7.77
N SER A 154 -12.50 -2.30 -7.25
CA SER A 154 -13.25 -2.91 -6.14
C SER A 154 -13.84 -4.28 -6.47
N LYS A 155 -14.21 -4.53 -7.74
CA LYS A 155 -14.72 -5.83 -8.20
C LYS A 155 -13.62 -6.89 -8.19
N ASP A 156 -12.45 -6.54 -8.72
CA ASP A 156 -11.30 -7.44 -8.81
C ASP A 156 -10.70 -7.70 -7.42
N ILE A 157 -10.70 -6.67 -6.58
CA ILE A 157 -10.28 -6.76 -5.18
C ILE A 157 -11.27 -7.57 -4.34
N SER A 158 -12.57 -7.58 -4.68
CA SER A 158 -13.57 -8.38 -3.95
C SER A 158 -13.57 -9.85 -4.36
N SER A 159 -13.12 -10.16 -5.58
CA SER A 159 -12.96 -11.52 -6.10
C SER A 159 -11.89 -12.32 -5.33
#